data_AF-A0A919MJW3-F1
#
_entry.id   AF-A0A919MJW3-F1
#
_cell.length_a   1.000
_cell.length_b   1.000
_cell.length_c   1.000
_cell.angle_alpha   90.00
_cell.angle_beta   90.00
_cell.angle_gamma   90.00
#
_symmetry.space_group_name_H-M   'P 1'
#
loop_
_entity.id
_entity.type
_entity.pdbx_description
1 polymer ?
#
loop_
_entity_poly.entity_id
_entity_poly.type
_entity_poly.pdbx_seq_one_letter_code
_entity_poly.pdbx_strand_id
1 'polypeptide(L)'
;MLMSDGTLRVEYFCYISRAKIDQLYEQVDPEAAHEITETRSRESAVKGEAVADWGIPHVLKLFKTGASYGRTGRIQREAKIKRTYLGKLERVLVAIAEAEPIPDAGRIGHPSARGSRFFHHEGELGLERPLADRSDTVVTLAGDLTGRPLLLDCSLRNFSEAVGPDGQPHVNSANHRFFTESMRFTMTTVFLLLEATADRVVGTPLFLKLSLPGADTLTAL
;
A
#
# COMPACT_ATOMS: atom_id res chain seq x y z
N MET A 1 -1.88 -10.75 -14.21
CA MET A 1 -2.04 -12.20 -13.94
C MET A 1 -3.48 -12.53 -14.27
N LEU A 2 -3.73 -13.40 -15.26
CA LEU A 2 -5.07 -13.74 -15.73
C LEU A 2 -5.75 -14.61 -14.67
N MET A 3 -6.98 -14.28 -14.29
CA MET A 3 -7.87 -15.26 -13.66
C MET A 3 -8.34 -16.25 -14.73
N SER A 4 -8.91 -17.38 -14.28
CA SER A 4 -9.44 -18.47 -15.10
C SER A 4 -10.51 -18.05 -16.12
N ASP A 5 -10.89 -16.77 -16.16
CA ASP A 5 -11.89 -16.15 -17.05
C ASP A 5 -11.30 -15.15 -18.07
N GLY A 6 -9.99 -14.93 -18.08
CA GLY A 6 -9.34 -14.05 -19.06
C GLY A 6 -9.42 -12.54 -18.76
N THR A 7 -9.93 -12.08 -17.62
CA THR A 7 -9.93 -10.65 -17.28
C THR A 7 -8.54 -10.15 -16.86
N LEU A 8 -8.11 -9.03 -17.45
CA LEU A 8 -6.94 -8.26 -16.98
C LEU A 8 -7.21 -7.76 -15.56
N ARG A 9 -6.18 -7.60 -14.72
CA ARG A 9 -6.31 -6.92 -13.41
C ARG A 9 -5.54 -5.61 -13.47
N VAL A 10 -6.16 -4.53 -13.03
CA VAL A 10 -5.47 -3.24 -12.85
C VAL A 10 -4.96 -3.21 -11.42
N GLU A 11 -3.64 -3.08 -11.27
CA GLU A 11 -2.99 -2.90 -9.98
C GLU A 11 -2.59 -1.43 -9.81
N TYR A 12 -3.03 -0.84 -8.70
CA TYR A 12 -2.90 0.60 -8.46
C TYR A 12 -2.53 0.88 -7.01
N PHE A 13 -1.46 1.62 -6.78
CA PHE A 13 -1.18 2.15 -5.45
C PHE A 13 -2.12 3.33 -5.21
N CYS A 14 -3.03 3.23 -4.24
CA CYS A 14 -3.95 4.31 -3.90
C CYS A 14 -3.48 5.16 -2.71
N TYR A 15 -2.51 4.66 -1.96
CA TYR A 15 -1.94 5.32 -0.79
C TYR A 15 -0.47 4.96 -0.62
N ILE A 16 0.37 5.94 -0.26
CA ILE A 16 1.76 5.74 0.18
C ILE A 16 2.04 6.68 1.34
N SER A 17 2.49 6.15 2.49
CA SER A 17 2.73 6.93 3.71
C SER A 17 4.03 7.74 3.62
N ARG A 18 4.02 8.84 2.85
CA ARG A 18 5.22 9.63 2.48
C ARG A 18 6.19 9.88 3.64
N ALA A 19 5.69 10.46 4.74
CA ALA A 19 6.51 10.77 5.91
C ALA A 19 7.15 9.52 6.55
N LYS A 20 6.45 8.38 6.59
CA LYS A 20 7.02 7.13 7.11
C LYS A 20 8.04 6.55 6.15
N ILE A 21 7.76 6.62 4.86
CA ILE A 21 8.70 6.18 3.83
C ILE A 21 9.97 7.01 3.89
N ASP A 22 9.89 8.34 4.02
CA ASP A 22 11.07 9.18 4.17
C ASP A 22 11.87 8.82 5.43
N GLN A 23 11.20 8.68 6.58
CA GLN A 23 11.86 8.29 7.84
C GLN A 23 12.56 6.93 7.75
N LEU A 24 11.91 5.92 7.15
CA LEU A 24 12.49 4.59 6.99
C LEU A 24 13.61 4.59 5.93
N TYR A 25 13.44 5.38 4.88
CA TYR A 25 14.42 5.50 3.81
C TYR A 25 15.74 6.09 4.31
N GLU A 26 15.68 7.14 5.14
CA GLU A 26 16.85 7.74 5.80
C GLU A 26 17.61 6.75 6.70
N GLN A 27 16.91 5.77 7.27
CA GLN A 27 17.53 4.71 8.09
C GLN A 27 18.22 3.64 7.25
N VAL A 28 17.69 3.36 6.06
CA VAL A 28 18.16 2.29 5.17
C VAL A 28 19.31 2.77 4.28
N ASP A 29 19.29 4.04 3.88
CA ASP A 29 20.29 4.61 2.99
C ASP A 29 20.72 5.99 3.53
N PRO A 30 21.65 6.03 4.51
CA PRO A 30 22.11 7.27 5.15
C PRO A 30 22.82 8.23 4.18
N GLU A 31 23.32 7.72 3.05
CA GLU A 31 23.99 8.50 2.01
C GLU A 31 23.06 8.92 0.85
N ALA A 32 21.81 8.43 0.81
CA ALA A 32 20.82 8.71 -0.23
C ALA A 32 20.36 10.17 -0.35
N ALA A 33 20.81 11.05 0.55
CA ALA A 33 20.61 12.47 0.39
C ALA A 33 21.21 12.98 -0.94
N HIS A 34 22.12 12.22 -1.57
CA HIS A 34 22.69 12.52 -2.90
C HIS A 34 22.59 11.31 -3.87
N GLU A 35 22.05 11.61 -5.06
CA GLU A 35 22.05 10.80 -6.30
C GLU A 35 21.37 9.42 -6.34
N ILE A 36 20.18 9.41 -6.96
CA ILE A 36 19.48 8.20 -7.40
C ILE A 36 20.08 7.77 -8.75
N THR A 37 20.94 6.75 -8.76
CA THR A 37 21.34 6.04 -9.98
C THR A 37 20.71 4.65 -10.03
N GLU A 38 20.09 4.34 -11.18
CA GLU A 38 19.40 3.09 -11.49
C GLU A 38 20.33 1.88 -11.43
N THR A 39 19.89 0.76 -10.85
CA THR A 39 20.51 -0.54 -11.17
C THR A 39 19.52 -1.71 -11.12
N ARG A 40 19.15 -2.13 -12.33
CA ARG A 40 19.13 -3.48 -12.92
C ARG A 40 18.55 -4.69 -12.14
N SER A 41 17.57 -5.29 -12.81
CA SER A 41 16.89 -6.56 -12.58
C SER A 41 17.80 -7.78 -12.40
N ARG A 42 17.45 -8.63 -11.41
CA ARG A 42 17.70 -10.08 -11.43
C ARG A 42 16.36 -10.81 -11.34
N GLU A 43 16.17 -11.80 -12.20
CA GLU A 43 15.03 -12.70 -12.19
C GLU A 43 15.41 -14.03 -11.55
N SER A 44 14.54 -14.53 -10.67
CA SER A 44 14.54 -15.92 -10.25
C SER A 44 13.09 -16.32 -10.06
N ALA A 45 12.65 -17.31 -10.84
CA ALA A 45 11.30 -17.83 -10.82
C ALA A 45 11.12 -18.75 -9.60
N VAL A 46 10.03 -18.57 -8.85
CA VAL A 46 9.61 -19.52 -7.81
C VAL A 46 8.14 -19.88 -8.02
N LYS A 47 7.90 -21.20 -8.11
CA LYS A 47 6.60 -21.85 -8.25
C LYS A 47 5.97 -22.09 -6.86
N GLY A 48 4.65 -21.95 -6.78
CA GLY A 48 3.76 -22.86 -6.03
C GLY A 48 3.58 -22.67 -4.52
N GLU A 49 2.48 -22.01 -4.16
CA GLU A 49 1.57 -22.27 -3.02
C GLU A 49 2.11 -22.52 -1.59
N ALA A 50 2.23 -21.43 -0.85
CA ALA A 50 1.50 -21.07 0.38
C ALA A 50 1.64 -19.55 0.48
N VAL A 51 0.76 -18.79 1.16
CA VAL A 51 1.02 -17.34 1.36
C VAL A 51 2.18 -17.22 2.36
N ALA A 52 3.40 -17.40 1.85
CA ALA A 52 4.64 -17.38 2.57
C ALA A 52 5.01 -15.93 2.87
N ASP A 53 5.67 -15.74 4.01
CA ASP A 53 6.27 -14.47 4.40
C ASP A 53 6.94 -13.80 3.20
N TRP A 54 6.71 -12.50 3.04
CA TRP A 54 7.23 -11.76 1.90
C TRP A 54 8.74 -11.53 2.05
N GLY A 55 9.51 -12.37 1.37
CA GLY A 55 10.91 -12.09 1.05
C GLY A 55 11.07 -11.13 -0.14
N ILE A 56 12.33 -10.76 -0.43
CA ILE A 56 12.72 -9.84 -1.53
C ILE A 56 12.03 -10.17 -2.88
N PRO A 57 11.91 -11.45 -3.32
CA PRO A 57 11.26 -11.75 -4.59
C PRO A 57 9.79 -11.31 -4.66
N HIS A 58 9.06 -11.38 -3.54
CA HIS A 58 7.67 -10.92 -3.46
C HIS A 58 7.61 -9.40 -3.57
N VAL A 59 8.52 -8.70 -2.88
CA VAL A 59 8.64 -7.24 -2.97
C VAL A 59 8.93 -6.83 -4.42
N LEU A 60 9.91 -7.44 -5.09
CA LEU A 60 10.21 -7.09 -6.49
C LEU A 60 9.02 -7.39 -7.43
N LYS A 61 8.28 -8.47 -7.19
CA LYS A 61 7.07 -8.79 -7.97
C LYS A 61 5.99 -7.71 -7.81
N LEU A 62 5.86 -7.11 -6.63
CA LEU A 62 4.91 -6.04 -6.34
C LEU A 62 5.11 -4.81 -7.25
N PHE A 63 6.35 -4.51 -7.64
CA PHE A 63 6.70 -3.35 -8.46
C PHE A 63 6.80 -3.66 -9.96
N LYS A 64 7.02 -4.92 -10.34
CA LYS A 64 7.14 -5.34 -11.75
C LYS A 64 5.85 -5.23 -12.56
N THR A 65 4.67 -5.31 -11.94
CA THR A 65 3.38 -5.37 -12.68
C THR A 65 2.86 -4.03 -13.22
N GLY A 66 3.70 -3.01 -13.36
CA GLY A 66 3.25 -1.69 -13.82
C GLY A 66 2.57 -0.91 -12.70
N ALA A 67 3.24 -0.84 -11.54
CA ALA A 67 2.85 -0.03 -10.40
C ALA A 67 2.48 1.40 -10.85
N SER A 68 1.18 1.69 -10.94
CA SER A 68 0.68 3.03 -11.20
C SER A 68 0.24 3.66 -9.88
N TYR A 69 0.63 4.91 -9.66
CA TYR A 69 0.22 5.74 -8.53
C TYR A 69 -0.25 7.06 -9.15
N GLY A 70 -1.50 7.47 -8.89
CA GLY A 70 -2.18 8.64 -9.47
C GLY A 70 -2.53 8.61 -10.97
N ARG A 71 -3.27 9.63 -11.43
CA ARG A 71 -3.68 9.85 -12.84
C ARG A 71 -2.50 10.15 -13.76
N THR A 72 -2.55 9.67 -15.01
CA THR A 72 -1.73 10.09 -16.16
C THR A 72 -2.12 11.49 -16.63
N GLY A 73 -1.93 12.50 -15.78
CA GLY A 73 -2.15 13.91 -16.08
C GLY A 73 -0.84 14.67 -16.29
N ARG A 74 -0.81 15.54 -17.30
CA ARG A 74 0.32 16.31 -17.89
C ARG A 74 1.25 17.13 -16.95
N ILE A 75 1.13 17.06 -15.63
CA ILE A 75 2.00 17.80 -14.71
C ILE A 75 3.21 16.93 -14.35
N GLN A 76 4.31 17.11 -15.09
CA GLN A 76 5.57 16.35 -14.92
C GLN A 76 6.04 16.27 -13.45
N ARG A 77 5.78 17.30 -12.66
CA ARG A 77 6.14 17.37 -11.23
C ARG A 77 5.42 16.32 -10.39
N GLU A 78 4.12 16.11 -10.59
CA GLU A 78 3.38 15.08 -9.86
C GLU A 78 3.83 13.69 -10.27
N ALA A 79 3.96 13.42 -11.56
CA ALA A 79 4.47 12.13 -12.05
C ALA A 79 5.87 11.83 -11.49
N LYS A 80 6.74 12.85 -11.36
CA LYS A 80 8.06 12.73 -10.75
C LYS A 80 7.96 12.38 -9.26
N ILE A 81 7.16 13.11 -8.48
CA ILE A 81 6.93 12.82 -7.05
C ILE A 81 6.42 11.40 -6.86
N LYS A 82 5.46 10.98 -7.68
CA LYS A 82 4.82 9.66 -7.63
C LYS A 82 5.85 8.55 -7.92
N ARG A 83 6.70 8.71 -8.95
CA ARG A 83 7.82 7.79 -9.22
C ARG A 83 8.85 7.76 -8.10
N THR A 84 9.20 8.92 -7.54
CA THR A 84 10.15 9.00 -6.42
C THR A 84 9.66 8.21 -5.21
N TYR A 85 8.39 8.36 -4.81
CA TYR A 85 7.87 7.62 -3.66
C TYR A 85 7.66 6.14 -3.93
N LEU A 86 7.36 5.73 -5.16
CA LEU A 86 7.38 4.31 -5.53
C LEU A 86 8.78 3.72 -5.40
N GLY A 87 9.81 4.42 -5.89
CA GLY A 87 11.21 3.97 -5.77
C GLY A 87 11.71 3.94 -4.32
N LYS A 88 11.36 4.94 -3.50
CA LYS A 88 11.67 4.93 -2.07
C LYS A 88 10.95 3.79 -1.34
N LEU A 89 9.66 3.57 -1.64
CA LEU A 89 8.88 2.48 -1.07
C LEU A 89 9.51 1.12 -1.43
N GLU A 90 9.90 0.92 -2.69
CA GLU A 90 10.57 -0.31 -3.13
C GLU A 90 11.84 -0.55 -2.30
N ARG A 91 12.74 0.44 -2.21
CA ARG A 91 13.98 0.33 -1.41
C ARG A 91 13.71 0.03 0.06
N VAL A 92 12.74 0.72 0.67
CA VAL A 92 12.33 0.47 2.06
C VAL A 92 11.82 -0.95 2.24
N LEU A 93 10.94 -1.43 1.36
CA LEU A 93 10.39 -2.79 1.46
C LEU A 93 11.44 -3.87 1.23
N VAL A 94 12.39 -3.64 0.31
CA VAL A 94 13.53 -4.54 0.09
C VAL A 94 14.38 -4.62 1.35
N ALA A 95 14.75 -3.49 1.95
CA ALA A 95 15.56 -3.48 3.16
C ALA A 95 14.85 -4.12 4.37
N ILE A 96 13.54 -3.91 4.51
CA ILE A 96 12.75 -4.61 5.54
C ILE A 96 12.83 -6.12 5.29
N ALA A 97 12.60 -6.58 4.04
CA ALA A 97 12.62 -7.99 3.68
C ALA A 97 14.02 -8.63 3.69
N GLU A 98 15.09 -7.84 3.57
CA GLU A 98 16.49 -8.26 3.72
C GLU A 98 16.84 -8.53 5.19
N ALA A 99 16.31 -7.73 6.11
CA ALA A 99 16.50 -7.95 7.54
C ALA A 99 15.80 -9.24 8.01
N GLU A 100 14.54 -9.41 7.62
CA GLU A 100 13.75 -10.62 7.86
C GLU A 100 12.58 -10.69 6.87
N PRO A 101 12.18 -11.88 6.37
CA PRO A 101 10.96 -12.02 5.61
C PRO A 101 9.76 -11.41 6.34
N ILE A 102 8.98 -10.57 5.66
CA ILE A 102 7.86 -9.87 6.29
C ILE A 102 6.75 -10.91 6.54
N PRO A 103 6.32 -11.16 7.78
CA PRO A 103 5.30 -12.18 8.04
C PRO A 103 3.90 -11.75 7.63
N ASP A 104 3.05 -12.74 7.35
CA ASP A 104 1.61 -12.52 7.17
C ASP A 104 0.96 -12.03 8.47
N ALA A 105 0.04 -11.07 8.37
CA ALA A 105 -0.66 -10.51 9.51
C ALA A 105 -1.47 -11.55 10.31
N GLY A 106 -1.94 -12.64 9.66
CA GLY A 106 -2.60 -13.75 10.34
C GLY A 106 -1.70 -14.48 11.34
N ARG A 107 -0.38 -14.26 11.27
CA ARG A 107 0.61 -14.78 12.23
C ARG A 107 0.88 -13.85 13.41
N ILE A 108 0.18 -12.71 13.54
CA ILE A 108 0.31 -11.84 14.71
C ILE A 108 -0.11 -12.59 15.97
N GLY A 109 0.86 -12.75 16.89
CA GLY A 109 0.74 -13.55 18.11
C GLY A 109 1.36 -14.94 18.03
N HIS A 110 1.75 -15.39 16.83
CA HIS A 110 2.46 -16.65 16.64
C HIS A 110 3.94 -16.52 17.05
N PRO A 111 4.55 -17.55 17.70
CA PRO A 111 5.96 -17.48 18.13
C PRO A 111 6.96 -17.15 17.03
N SER A 112 6.71 -17.62 15.80
CA SER A 112 7.58 -17.37 14.64
C SER A 112 7.42 -15.99 13.99
N ALA A 113 6.57 -15.11 14.53
CA ALA A 113 6.47 -13.70 14.13
C ALA A 113 6.73 -12.77 15.33
N ARG A 114 7.31 -13.33 16.42
CA ARG A 114 7.55 -12.59 17.66
C ARG A 114 8.71 -11.63 17.46
N GLY A 115 8.43 -10.33 17.59
CA GLY A 115 9.44 -9.27 17.43
C GLY A 115 9.40 -8.57 16.08
N SER A 116 8.68 -9.13 15.09
CA SER A 116 8.47 -8.46 13.80
C SER A 116 7.65 -7.19 14.01
N ARG A 117 8.14 -6.08 13.44
CA ARG A 117 7.46 -4.77 13.49
C ARG A 117 6.55 -4.54 12.29
N PHE A 118 6.83 -5.22 11.19
CA PHE A 118 6.12 -5.09 9.93
C PHE A 118 5.41 -6.40 9.60
N PHE A 119 4.20 -6.28 9.06
CA PHE A 119 3.40 -7.41 8.60
C PHE A 119 2.81 -7.07 7.24
N HIS A 120 2.65 -8.07 6.38
CA HIS A 120 1.86 -7.92 5.17
C HIS A 120 0.44 -8.41 5.36
N HIS A 121 -0.49 -7.83 4.62
CA HIS A 121 -1.88 -8.26 4.58
C HIS A 121 -2.44 -8.08 3.17
N GLU A 122 -3.21 -9.08 2.73
CA GLU A 122 -4.09 -8.98 1.57
C GLU A 122 -5.50 -9.35 2.01
N GLY A 123 -6.45 -8.43 1.86
CA GLY A 123 -7.81 -8.64 2.35
C GLY A 123 -8.74 -7.47 2.05
N GLU A 124 -10.01 -7.65 2.38
CA GLU A 124 -11.03 -6.62 2.16
C GLU A 124 -10.97 -5.52 3.22
N LEU A 125 -10.63 -4.31 2.78
CA LEU A 125 -10.60 -3.10 3.60
C LEU A 125 -11.67 -2.13 3.13
N GLY A 126 -12.37 -1.53 4.09
CA GLY A 126 -13.29 -0.40 3.87
C GLY A 126 -13.07 0.67 4.94
N LEU A 127 -13.65 1.84 4.78
CA LEU A 127 -13.67 2.82 5.87
C LEU A 127 -14.40 2.26 7.10
N GLU A 128 -13.83 2.46 8.29
CA GLU A 128 -14.53 2.15 9.54
C GLU A 128 -15.76 3.06 9.72
N ARG A 129 -15.63 4.34 9.37
CA ARG A 129 -16.70 5.34 9.40
C ARG A 129 -16.66 6.20 8.15
N PRO A 130 -17.81 6.54 7.55
CA PRO A 130 -17.87 7.51 6.47
C PRO A 130 -17.25 8.84 6.89
N LEU A 131 -16.58 9.53 5.96
CA LEU A 131 -16.11 10.90 6.15
C LEU A 131 -17.31 11.86 6.18
N ALA A 132 -18.01 11.95 7.32
CA ALA A 132 -19.06 12.94 7.56
C ALA A 132 -18.43 14.24 8.06
N ASP A 133 -18.57 15.32 7.29
CA ASP A 133 -18.14 16.70 7.56
C ASP A 133 -16.70 16.91 8.09
N ARG A 134 -15.88 17.49 7.22
CA ARG A 134 -14.41 17.51 7.25
C ARG A 134 -13.81 18.18 8.49
N SER A 135 -13.10 17.39 9.29
CA SER A 135 -11.98 17.87 10.12
C SER A 135 -10.85 16.84 10.32
N ASP A 136 -11.08 15.57 9.99
CA ASP A 136 -10.10 14.51 10.28
C ASP A 136 -8.98 14.41 9.25
N THR A 137 -7.75 14.57 9.73
CA THR A 137 -6.51 14.39 8.92
C THR A 137 -6.11 12.91 8.77
N VAL A 138 -6.78 12.02 9.50
CA VAL A 138 -6.55 10.59 9.57
C VAL A 138 -7.87 9.87 9.32
N VAL A 139 -7.82 8.81 8.52
CA VAL A 139 -8.95 7.90 8.27
C VAL A 139 -8.53 6.48 8.65
N THR A 140 -9.44 5.74 9.25
CA THR A 140 -9.19 4.35 9.66
C THR A 140 -9.87 3.41 8.66
N LEU A 141 -9.07 2.54 8.04
CA LEU A 141 -9.59 1.43 7.26
C LEU A 141 -9.76 0.21 8.15
N ALA A 142 -10.93 -0.42 8.12
CA ALA A 142 -11.27 -1.60 8.87
C ALA A 142 -11.35 -2.84 7.96
N GLY A 143 -10.70 -3.91 8.38
CA GLY A 143 -10.73 -5.25 7.78
C GLY A 143 -11.01 -6.32 8.84
N ASP A 144 -11.13 -7.57 8.38
CA ASP A 144 -11.11 -8.75 9.25
C ASP A 144 -9.74 -9.45 9.11
N LEU A 145 -9.13 -9.73 10.25
CA LEU A 145 -7.94 -10.52 10.38
C LEU A 145 -8.20 -11.69 11.33
N THR A 146 -8.55 -12.84 10.77
CA THR A 146 -8.76 -14.09 11.53
C THR A 146 -9.82 -13.97 12.65
N GLY A 147 -10.91 -13.24 12.40
CA GLY A 147 -11.96 -12.99 13.38
C GLY A 147 -11.67 -11.81 14.33
N ARG A 148 -10.59 -11.06 14.09
CA ARG A 148 -10.26 -9.83 14.81
C ARG A 148 -10.29 -8.64 13.85
N PRO A 149 -10.91 -7.51 14.23
CA PRO A 149 -10.79 -6.26 13.49
C PRO A 149 -9.33 -5.87 13.24
N LEU A 150 -8.97 -5.64 11.98
CA LEU A 150 -7.74 -4.97 11.58
C LEU A 150 -8.04 -3.51 11.27
N LEU A 151 -7.43 -2.59 12.01
CA LEU A 151 -7.61 -1.15 11.88
C LEU A 151 -6.31 -0.52 11.36
N LEU A 152 -6.39 0.16 10.23
CA LEU A 152 -5.26 0.76 9.54
C LEU A 152 -5.44 2.29 9.43
N ASP A 153 -4.65 3.01 10.22
CA ASP A 153 -4.71 4.47 10.27
C ASP A 153 -3.90 5.10 9.14
N CYS A 154 -4.62 5.81 8.28
CA CYS A 154 -4.11 6.39 7.05
C CYS A 154 -4.23 7.91 7.10
N SER A 155 -3.17 8.65 6.77
CA SER A 155 -3.31 10.10 6.62
C SER A 155 -4.00 10.42 5.29
N LEU A 156 -5.07 11.21 5.32
CA LEU A 156 -5.89 11.50 4.13
C LEU A 156 -5.06 12.10 2.99
N ARG A 157 -4.08 12.97 3.32
CA ARG A 157 -3.18 13.63 2.36
C ARG A 157 -2.24 12.72 1.54
N ASN A 158 -2.14 11.46 1.96
CA ASN A 158 -1.24 10.47 1.36
C ASN A 158 -1.97 9.56 0.36
N PHE A 159 -3.30 9.63 0.33
CA PHE A 159 -4.05 9.04 -0.77
C PHE A 159 -3.72 9.77 -2.05
N SER A 160 -3.83 9.07 -3.18
CA SER A 160 -3.66 9.68 -4.48
C SER A 160 -4.73 10.75 -4.70
N GLU A 161 -4.33 12.02 -4.70
CA GLU A 161 -5.21 13.17 -4.89
C GLU A 161 -5.31 13.59 -6.36
N ALA A 162 -6.38 14.32 -6.66
CA ALA A 162 -6.32 15.42 -7.63
C ALA A 162 -6.39 16.72 -6.81
N VAL A 163 -5.47 17.66 -7.05
CA VAL A 163 -5.57 19.00 -6.43
C VAL A 163 -6.62 19.78 -7.22
N GLY A 164 -7.59 20.35 -6.51
CA GLY A 164 -8.61 21.19 -7.14
C GLY A 164 -8.06 22.57 -7.53
N PRO A 165 -8.83 23.38 -8.26
CA PRO A 165 -8.43 24.75 -8.64
C PRO A 165 -8.15 25.68 -7.46
N ASP A 166 -8.62 25.33 -6.26
CA ASP A 166 -8.46 26.04 -4.99
C ASP A 166 -7.20 25.63 -4.21
N GLY A 167 -6.38 24.72 -4.75
CA GLY A 167 -5.19 24.21 -4.07
C GLY A 167 -5.47 23.26 -2.91
N GLN A 168 -6.74 22.92 -2.66
CA GLN A 168 -7.11 21.94 -1.65
C GLN A 168 -7.04 20.52 -2.22
N PRO A 169 -6.79 19.50 -1.38
CA PRO A 169 -6.89 18.12 -1.80
C PRO A 169 -8.35 17.79 -2.09
N HIS A 170 -8.66 17.51 -3.36
CA HIS A 170 -9.95 16.97 -3.75
C HIS A 170 -9.82 15.47 -3.90
N VAL A 171 -10.70 14.76 -3.20
CA VAL A 171 -10.91 13.35 -3.41
C VAL A 171 -11.35 13.19 -4.87
N ASN A 172 -10.52 12.54 -5.69
CA ASN A 172 -10.88 12.28 -7.09
C ASN A 172 -12.18 11.44 -7.14
N SER A 173 -12.92 11.48 -8.25
CA SER A 173 -14.20 10.77 -8.38
C SER A 173 -14.11 9.27 -8.08
N ALA A 174 -12.95 8.64 -8.31
CA ALA A 174 -12.70 7.22 -8.01
C ALA A 174 -12.57 6.93 -6.51
N ASN A 175 -11.89 7.79 -5.74
CA ASN A 175 -11.76 7.66 -4.29
C ASN A 175 -12.97 8.25 -3.55
N HIS A 176 -13.76 9.12 -4.20
CA HIS A 176 -14.92 9.75 -3.58
C HIS A 176 -15.91 8.68 -3.12
N ARG A 177 -16.27 7.76 -4.02
CA ARG A 177 -17.19 6.67 -3.69
C ARG A 177 -16.63 5.75 -2.61
N PHE A 178 -15.33 5.47 -2.62
CA PHE A 178 -14.67 4.74 -1.53
C PHE A 178 -14.87 5.43 -0.18
N PHE A 179 -14.71 6.76 -0.15
CA PHE A 179 -14.77 7.54 1.08
C PHE A 179 -16.20 7.91 1.55
N THR A 180 -17.18 7.94 0.64
CA THR A 180 -18.56 8.37 0.95
C THR A 180 -19.58 7.23 0.94
N GLU A 181 -19.32 6.13 0.23
CA GLU A 181 -20.28 5.02 0.05
C GLU A 181 -19.89 3.75 0.82
N SER A 182 -18.95 3.84 1.77
CA SER A 182 -18.49 2.71 2.59
C SER A 182 -18.11 1.45 1.79
N MET A 183 -17.54 1.63 0.60
CA MET A 183 -17.12 0.53 -0.25
C MET A 183 -15.99 -0.27 0.41
N ARG A 184 -15.99 -1.58 0.20
CA ARG A 184 -14.89 -2.47 0.58
C ARG A 184 -14.14 -2.92 -0.68
N PHE A 185 -12.82 -2.93 -0.61
CA PHE A 185 -11.97 -3.40 -1.70
C PHE A 185 -10.90 -4.35 -1.18
N THR A 186 -10.56 -5.36 -1.98
CA THR A 186 -9.36 -6.16 -1.74
C THR A 186 -8.12 -5.31 -1.95
N MET A 187 -7.37 -5.11 -0.88
CA MET A 187 -6.15 -4.33 -0.86
C MET A 187 -4.98 -5.19 -0.36
N THR A 188 -3.81 -4.94 -0.94
CA THR A 188 -2.54 -5.47 -0.45
C THR A 188 -1.75 -4.36 0.24
N THR A 189 -1.13 -4.67 1.38
CA THR A 189 -0.33 -3.70 2.15
C THR A 189 0.80 -4.38 2.92
N VAL A 190 1.84 -3.60 3.24
CA VAL A 190 2.72 -3.83 4.39
C VAL A 190 2.47 -2.71 5.39
N PHE A 191 2.28 -3.04 6.66
CA PHE A 191 1.99 -2.07 7.71
C PHE A 191 2.94 -2.24 8.90
N LEU A 192 3.19 -1.12 9.57
CA LEU A 192 3.83 -1.09 10.89
C LEU A 192 2.78 -1.44 11.94
N LEU A 193 3.05 -2.47 12.73
CA LEU A 193 2.21 -2.86 13.86
C LEU A 193 2.34 -1.83 15.00
N LEU A 194 1.20 -1.33 15.49
CA LEU A 194 1.15 -0.41 16.63
C LEU A 194 0.59 -1.10 17.88
N GLU A 195 -0.47 -1.89 17.71
CA GLU A 195 -1.14 -2.58 18.80
C GLU A 195 -1.67 -3.94 18.29
N ALA A 196 -1.54 -4.99 19.10
CA ALA A 196 -2.21 -6.26 18.87
C ALA A 196 -2.76 -6.77 20.20
N THR A 197 -4.08 -6.89 20.28
CA THR A 197 -4.79 -7.46 21.44
C THR A 197 -5.63 -8.66 21.00
N ALA A 198 -6.37 -9.24 21.95
CA ALA A 198 -7.36 -10.25 21.64
C ALA A 198 -8.51 -9.69 20.78
N ASP A 199 -8.84 -8.40 20.96
CA ASP A 199 -10.03 -7.79 20.38
C ASP A 199 -9.77 -7.02 19.08
N ARG A 200 -8.51 -6.66 18.78
CA ARG A 200 -8.16 -5.90 17.57
C ARG A 200 -6.67 -5.96 17.24
N VAL A 201 -6.36 -5.60 16.00
CA VAL A 201 -5.02 -5.29 15.53
C VAL A 201 -5.04 -3.89 14.95
N VAL A 202 -4.13 -3.02 15.39
CA VAL A 202 -3.99 -1.65 14.92
C VAL A 202 -2.63 -1.46 14.29
N GLY A 203 -2.60 -0.85 13.12
CA GLY A 203 -1.38 -0.62 12.37
C GLY A 203 -1.45 0.65 11.53
N THR A 204 -0.31 0.98 10.93
CA THR A 204 -0.27 2.04 9.92
C THR A 204 0.35 1.51 8.64
N PRO A 205 -0.35 1.58 7.50
CA PRO A 205 0.16 1.05 6.25
C PRO A 205 1.31 1.92 5.73
N LEU A 206 2.31 1.28 5.13
CA LEU A 206 3.34 1.93 4.33
C LEU A 206 2.78 2.30 2.94
N PHE A 207 1.90 1.45 2.41
CA PHE A 207 1.17 1.66 1.17
C PHE A 207 -0.17 0.92 1.17
N LEU A 208 -1.07 1.25 0.25
CA LEU A 208 -2.22 0.42 -0.10
C LEU A 208 -2.23 0.23 -1.61
N LYS A 209 -2.25 -1.04 -2.05
CA LYS A 209 -2.41 -1.42 -3.46
C LYS A 209 -3.79 -2.01 -3.68
N LEU A 210 -4.59 -1.35 -4.50
CA LEU A 210 -5.87 -1.85 -4.99
C LEU A 210 -5.64 -2.83 -6.14
N SER A 211 -6.43 -3.90 -6.15
CA SER A 211 -6.52 -4.85 -7.26
C SER A 211 -7.94 -4.80 -7.83
N LEU A 212 -8.12 -4.23 -9.03
CA LEU A 212 -9.42 -4.09 -9.66
C LEU A 212 -9.59 -5.06 -10.84
N PRO A 213 -10.80 -5.61 -11.07
CA PRO A 213 -11.12 -6.33 -12.30
C PRO A 213 -10.96 -5.39 -13.50
N GLY A 214 -10.29 -5.83 -14.56
CA GLY A 214 -10.00 -5.01 -15.74
C GLY A 214 -11.21 -4.70 -16.61
N ALA A 215 -12.38 -5.27 -16.30
CA ALA A 215 -13.66 -4.90 -16.92
C ALA A 215 -14.29 -3.64 -16.28
N ASP A 216 -13.81 -3.20 -15.10
CA ASP A 216 -14.21 -1.93 -14.45
C ASP A 216 -13.45 -0.72 -15.03
N THR A 217 -13.37 -0.63 -16.36
CA THR A 217 -12.79 0.51 -17.09
C THR A 217 -13.62 1.80 -17.00
N LEU A 218 -14.52 1.95 -16.02
CA LEU A 218 -15.20 3.22 -15.76
C LEU A 218 -14.31 4.28 -15.08
N THR A 219 -13.07 3.94 -14.69
CA THR A 219 -12.14 4.90 -14.05
C THR A 219 -10.73 4.95 -14.65
N ALA A 220 -10.48 4.33 -15.81
CA ALA A 220 -9.25 4.53 -16.57
C ALA A 220 -9.29 5.83 -17.42
N LEU A 221 -9.52 6.99 -16.78
CA LEU A 221 -9.38 8.32 -17.40
C LEU A 221 -8.87 9.39 -16.43
#